data_AF-A0A7V9LT72-F1
#
_entry.id   AF-A0A7V9LT72-F1
#
_cell.length_a   1.000
_cell.length_b   1.000
_cell.length_c   1.000
_cell.angle_alpha   90.00
_cell.angle_beta   90.00
_cell.angle_gamma   90.00
#
_symmetry.space_group_name_H-M   'P 1'
#
loop_
_entity.id
_entity.type
_entity.pdbx_description
1 polymer ?
#
loop_
_entity_poly.entity_id
_entity_poly.type
_entity_poly.pdbx_seq_one_letter_code
_entity_poly.pdbx_strand_id
1 'polypeptide(L)' 'MRALHEDGNPAHRLRVEHDRRTLLVHLSDEDGRGWTVLAVDRDSRDWAVAQGRTQKGTAERAYNQLRSPS' A
#
# COMPACT_ATOMS: atom_id res chain seq x y z
N MET A 1 -17.50 -12.09 -7.47
CA MET A 1 -16.24 -11.38 -7.15
C MET A 1 -15.11 -12.10 -7.86
N ARG A 2 -14.46 -11.48 -8.85
CA ARG A 2 -13.24 -12.05 -9.47
C ARG A 2 -12.06 -11.37 -8.80
N ALA A 3 -11.56 -11.97 -7.71
CA ALA A 3 -10.22 -11.66 -7.26
C ALA A 3 -9.26 -12.37 -8.22
N LEU A 4 -8.42 -11.62 -8.92
CA LEU A 4 -7.27 -12.20 -9.62
C LEU A 4 -6.26 -12.54 -8.53
N HIS A 5 -6.41 -13.72 -7.95
CA HIS A 5 -5.45 -14.32 -7.03
C HIS A 5 -4.58 -15.27 -7.85
N GLU A 6 -3.26 -15.12 -7.75
CA GLU A 6 -2.34 -16.13 -8.27
C GLU A 6 -2.32 -17.28 -7.26
N ASP A 7 -2.97 -18.39 -7.61
CA ASP A 7 -2.87 -19.61 -6.81
C ASP A 7 -1.42 -20.09 -6.83
N GLY A 8 -0.80 -20.17 -5.65
CA GLY A 8 0.55 -20.73 -5.48
C GLY A 8 1.64 -19.77 -5.02
N ASN A 9 1.33 -18.51 -4.71
CA ASN A 9 2.28 -17.57 -4.13
C ASN A 9 1.90 -17.18 -2.68
N PRO A 10 2.06 -18.09 -1.69
CA PRO A 10 1.71 -17.80 -0.29
C PRO A 10 2.55 -16.66 0.29
N ALA A 11 3.71 -16.40 -0.30
CA ALA A 11 4.59 -15.31 0.07
C ALA A 11 4.01 -13.94 -0.30
N HIS A 12 3.17 -13.83 -1.31
CA HIS A 12 2.63 -12.52 -1.68
C HIS A 12 1.54 -12.08 -0.69
N ARG A 13 1.78 -10.99 0.05
CA ARG A 13 0.78 -10.41 0.94
C ARG A 13 0.23 -9.13 0.34
N LEU A 14 -1.07 -9.15 0.06
CA LEU A 14 -1.87 -7.97 -0.23
C LEU A 14 -2.76 -7.68 0.97
N ARG A 15 -2.66 -6.47 1.53
CA ARG A 15 -3.57 -5.98 2.58
C ARG A 15 -4.08 -4.61 2.20
N VAL A 16 -5.37 -4.37 2.44
CA VAL A 16 -5.97 -3.05 2.36
C VAL A 16 -6.31 -2.57 3.77
N GLU A 17 -5.87 -1.37 4.11
CA GLU A 17 -6.28 -0.63 5.31
C GLU A 17 -6.99 0.66 4.86
N HIS A 18 -8.07 1.06 5.52
CA HIS A 18 -8.77 2.29 5.13
C HIS A 18 -9.49 2.95 6.29
N ASP A 19 -9.64 4.26 6.20
CA ASP A 19 -10.55 5.06 7.01
C ASP A 19 -11.53 5.84 6.13
N ARG A 20 -12.14 6.91 6.67
CA ARG A 20 -13.06 7.77 5.89
C ARG A 20 -12.36 8.50 4.75
N ARG A 21 -11.11 8.91 4.92
CA ARG A 21 -10.36 9.81 4.02
C ARG A 21 -9.27 9.09 3.23
N THR A 22 -8.67 8.04 3.77
CA THR A 22 -7.52 7.37 3.15
C THR A 22 -7.79 5.88 2.93
N LEU A 23 -7.26 5.36 1.82
CA LEU A 23 -7.10 3.94 1.56
C LEU A 23 -5.61 3.65 1.36
N LEU A 24 -5.08 2.65 2.06
CA LEU A 24 -3.71 2.14 1.92
C LEU A 24 -3.76 0.73 1.35
N VAL A 25 -3.06 0.50 0.24
CA VAL A 25 -2.83 -0.83 -0.33
C VAL A 25 -1.39 -1.22 -0.02
N HIS A 26 -1.21 -2.24 0.81
CA HIS A 26 0.08 -2.80 1.16
C HIS A 26 0.36 -4.01 0.28
N LEU A 27 1.49 -3.98 -0.41
CA LEU A 27 2.02 -5.07 -1.22
C LEU A 27 3.36 -5.50 -0.62
N SER A 28 3.52 -6.78 -0.31
CA SER A 28 4.82 -7.37 0.02
C SER A 28 5.00 -8.71 -0.66
N ASP A 29 6.26 -9.08 -0.86
CA ASP A 29 6.68 -10.47 -0.87
C ASP A 29 7.09 -10.87 0.56
N GLU A 30 6.73 -12.06 1.02
CA GLU A 30 7.10 -12.61 2.33
C GLU A 30 8.62 -12.85 2.38
N ASP A 31 9.24 -13.06 1.20
CA ASP A 31 10.63 -13.47 1.04
C ASP A 31 11.52 -12.50 0.21
N GLY A 32 11.04 -11.31 -0.19
CA GLY A 32 11.85 -10.39 -1.00
C GLY A 32 12.16 -9.05 -0.34
N ARG A 33 12.41 -8.03 -1.16
CA ARG A 33 13.25 -6.88 -0.77
C ARG A 33 12.51 -5.78 -0.01
N GLY A 34 11.19 -5.87 0.15
CA GLY A 34 10.44 -4.90 0.93
C GLY A 34 8.97 -4.74 0.58
N TRP A 35 8.44 -3.59 0.99
CA TRP A 35 7.05 -3.21 0.91
C TRP A 35 6.87 -2.14 -0.16
N THR A 36 5.75 -2.23 -0.88
CA THR A 36 5.19 -1.12 -1.64
C THR A 36 3.86 -0.75 -0.99
N VAL A 37 3.65 0.54 -0.68
CA VAL A 37 2.37 1.04 -0.19
C VAL A 37 1.87 2.13 -1.12
N LEU A 38 0.66 1.94 -1.65
CA LEU A 38 -0.11 2.95 -2.35
C LEU A 38 -1.09 3.59 -1.36
N ALA A 39 -0.94 4.90 -1.13
CA ALA A 39 -1.92 5.70 -0.40
C ALA A 39 -2.83 6.43 -1.39
N VAL A 40 -4.14 6.41 -1.14
CA VAL A 40 -5.15 7.07 -1.96
C VAL A 40 -6.02 7.95 -1.07
N ASP A 41 -6.16 9.22 -1.41
CA ASP A 41 -7.19 10.07 -0.84
C ASP A 41 -8.54 9.72 -1.48
N ARG A 42 -9.54 9.41 -0.65
CA ARG A 42 -10.83 8.90 -1.13
C ARG A 42 -11.73 9.97 -1.72
N ASP A 43 -11.54 11.22 -1.30
CA ASP A 43 -12.37 12.35 -1.71
C ASP A 43 -11.81 12.95 -3.01
N SER A 44 -10.51 13.23 -3.06
CA SER A 44 -9.86 13.85 -4.23
C SER A 44 -9.38 12.84 -5.27
N ARG A 45 -9.16 11.57 -4.88
CA ARG A 45 -8.50 10.54 -5.70
C ARG A 45 -7.02 10.81 -5.99
N ASP A 46 -6.42 11.75 -5.27
CA ASP A 46 -4.97 11.88 -5.24
C ASP A 46 -4.34 10.63 -4.65
N TRP A 47 -3.09 10.37 -5.04
CA TRP A 47 -2.39 9.17 -4.63
C TRP A 47 -0.89 9.42 -4.45
N ALA A 48 -0.27 8.59 -3.63
CA ALA A 48 1.17 8.55 -3.43
C ALA A 48 1.64 7.11 -3.29
N VAL A 49 2.85 6.82 -3.76
CA VAL A 49 3.47 5.50 -3.67
C VAL A 49 4.79 5.61 -2.94
N ALA A 50 4.95 4.78 -1.91
CA ALA A 50 6.23 4.61 -1.24
C ALA A 50 6.69 3.16 -1.29
N GLN A 51 8.01 2.99 -1.33
CA GLN A 51 8.68 1.70 -1.18
C GLN A 51 9.64 1.75 0.01
N GLY A 52 9.83 0.62 0.68
CA GLY A 52 10.70 0.55 1.86
C GLY A 52 10.86 -0.85 2.44
N ARG A 53 11.67 -0.98 3.50
CA ARG A 53 12.02 -2.28 4.08
C ARG A 53 10.99 -2.81 5.09
N THR A 54 10.19 -1.93 5.69
CA THR A 54 9.21 -2.29 6.72
C THR A 54 7.83 -1.81 6.31
N GLN A 55 6.78 -2.56 6.67
CA GLN A 55 5.40 -2.19 6.39
C GLN A 55 5.07 -0.81 6.94
N LYS A 56 5.33 -0.60 8.24
CA LYS A 56 4.97 0.62 8.98
C LYS A 56 5.65 1.86 8.39
N GLY A 57 6.98 1.82 8.22
CA GLY A 57 7.71 2.98 7.70
C GLY A 57 7.36 3.32 6.24
N THR A 58 7.03 2.30 5.45
CA THR A 58 6.59 2.51 4.06
C THR A 58 5.19 3.12 4.02
N ALA A 59 4.28 2.67 4.88
CA ALA A 59 2.94 3.22 5.00
C ALA A 59 2.95 4.69 5.48
N GLU A 60 3.74 5.01 6.51
CA GLU A 60 3.92 6.38 6.99
C GLU A 60 4.46 7.29 5.89
N ARG A 61 5.44 6.84 5.11
CA ARG A 61 5.99 7.62 4.00
C ARG A 61 4.95 7.89 2.90
N ALA A 62 4.21 6.86 2.46
CA ALA A 62 3.16 7.03 1.46
C ALA A 62 2.06 7.99 1.95
N TYR A 63 1.63 7.83 3.21
CA TYR A 63 0.65 8.72 3.83
C TYR A 63 1.13 10.17 3.89
N ASN A 64 2.37 10.40 4.32
CA ASN A 64 2.92 11.75 4.43
C ASN A 64 3.09 12.40 3.05
N GLN A 65 3.54 11.64 2.04
CA GLN A 65 3.62 12.13 0.66
C GLN A 65 2.24 12.54 0.12
N LEU A 66 1.20 11.75 0.38
CA LEU A 66 -0.17 12.09 0.00
C LEU A 66 -0.69 13.36 0.67
N ARG A 67 -0.28 13.62 1.93
CA ARG A 67 -0.74 14.79 2.73
C ARG A 67 0.14 16.03 2.54
N SER A 68 1.29 15.90 1.92
CA SER A 68 2.20 17.00 1.61
C SER A 68 2.76 16.81 0.19
N PRO A 69 1.90 16.90 -0.84
CA PRO A 69 2.35 16.85 -2.22
C PRO A 69 3.32 18.01 -2.47
N SER A 70 4.47 17.71 -3.08
CA SER A 70 5.47 18.72 -3.47
C SER A 70 5.02 19.51 -4.70
#